data_AF-A0A3D0PKT6-F1
#
_entry.id   AF-A0A3D0PKT6-F1
#
_cell.length_a   1.000
_cell.length_b   1.000
_cell.length_c   1.000
_cell.angle_alpha   90.00
_cell.angle_beta   90.00
_cell.angle_gamma   90.00
#
_symmetry.space_group_name_H-M   'P 1'
#
loop_
_entity.id
_entity.type
_entity.pdbx_description
1 polymer ?
#
loop_
_entity_poly.entity_id
_entity_poly.type
_entity_poly.pdbx_seq_one_letter_code
_entity_poly.pdbx_strand_id
1 'polypeptide(L)'
;MSSELTQIADFTQLFVSDTPLIDTRAPIEFDQGAFPFTQSLPLMSDSERELIGTCYKNKGQEQAVALGHELVQGEIKQARLDTWLEFIKNNPNGALYCFRGGMRSQITQQWIYEASGINYPRIKGGYKALRRFLIDETDRIMNTITPIVIGGQTGCGKTLLLDTLKDTIDLEGLANHRGSAFGNTTTPQPTQINFENALAIELIKKQACSHLVFEDEGSNVGTVHIPQCVQHKTTQAELVLLEASVEERLKVSMDAYVINMRQDFITQDPVNGFDN
;
A
#
# COMPACT_ATOMS: atom_id res chain seq x y z
N MET A 1 -2.42 1.57 -38.05
CA MET A 1 -3.04 0.61 -37.12
C MET A 1 -2.21 0.66 -35.85
N SER A 2 -2.69 1.32 -34.80
CA SER A 2 -1.95 1.36 -33.52
C SER A 2 -1.99 -0.05 -32.93
N SER A 3 -0.83 -0.69 -32.78
CA SER A 3 -0.73 -1.91 -31.99
C SER A 3 -1.23 -1.61 -30.59
N GLU A 4 -2.24 -2.34 -30.13
CA GLU A 4 -2.76 -2.15 -28.78
C GLU A 4 -1.63 -2.40 -27.77
N LEU A 5 -1.18 -1.32 -27.11
CA LEU A 5 -0.10 -1.39 -26.12
C LEU A 5 -0.52 -2.24 -24.92
N THR A 6 0.46 -2.88 -24.28
CA THR A 6 0.22 -3.99 -23.34
C THR A 6 -0.58 -3.56 -22.12
N GLN A 7 -1.51 -4.41 -21.68
CA GLN A 7 -2.22 -4.26 -20.42
C GLN A 7 -2.06 -5.49 -19.53
N ILE A 8 -1.93 -5.27 -18.22
CA ILE A 8 -1.95 -6.33 -17.21
C ILE A 8 -3.36 -6.46 -16.63
N ALA A 9 -3.84 -7.70 -16.57
CA ALA A 9 -5.10 -8.08 -15.93
C ALA A 9 -4.95 -9.17 -14.86
N ASP A 10 -3.77 -9.79 -14.75
CA ASP A 10 -3.45 -10.71 -13.66
C ASP A 10 -2.94 -9.92 -12.46
N PHE A 11 -3.88 -9.53 -11.59
CA PHE A 11 -3.58 -8.73 -10.40
C PHE A 11 -2.96 -9.56 -9.28
N THR A 12 -3.26 -10.87 -9.22
CA THR A 12 -2.65 -11.76 -8.22
C THR A 12 -1.14 -11.80 -8.42
N GLN A 13 -0.68 -12.10 -9.64
CA GLN A 13 0.75 -12.20 -9.92
C GLN A 13 1.45 -10.85 -9.74
N LEU A 14 0.76 -9.74 -10.06
CA LEU A 14 1.27 -8.39 -9.87
C LEU A 14 1.71 -8.14 -8.41
N PHE A 15 0.82 -8.47 -7.45
CA PHE A 15 1.07 -8.25 -6.02
C PHE A 15 1.96 -9.32 -5.39
N VAL A 16 1.87 -10.58 -5.82
CA VAL A 16 2.76 -11.65 -5.33
C VAL A 16 4.21 -11.37 -5.71
N SER A 17 4.45 -10.76 -6.87
CA SER A 17 5.81 -10.47 -7.37
C SER A 17 6.37 -9.14 -6.90
N ASP A 18 5.65 -8.40 -6.05
CA ASP A 18 6.04 -7.04 -5.63
C ASP A 18 6.39 -6.14 -6.82
N THR A 19 5.57 -6.23 -7.87
CA THR A 19 5.83 -5.55 -9.14
C THR A 19 5.92 -4.04 -8.92
N PRO A 20 7.03 -3.38 -9.30
CA PRO A 20 7.15 -1.93 -9.17
C PRO A 20 6.10 -1.20 -10.02
N LEU A 21 5.43 -0.21 -9.44
CA LEU A 21 4.35 0.52 -10.10
C LEU A 21 4.65 2.01 -10.24
N ILE A 22 4.23 2.59 -11.36
CA ILE A 22 4.10 4.03 -11.54
C ILE A 22 2.64 4.43 -11.30
N ASP A 23 2.40 5.29 -10.31
CA ASP A 23 1.13 5.99 -10.17
C ASP A 23 1.14 7.30 -10.96
N THR A 24 0.32 7.36 -12.00
CA THR A 24 0.17 8.54 -12.86
C THR A 24 -0.98 9.46 -12.42
N ARG A 25 -1.66 9.14 -11.31
CA ARG A 25 -2.67 10.02 -10.69
C ARG A 25 -1.99 11.29 -10.16
N ALA A 26 -2.78 12.31 -9.84
CA ALA A 26 -2.23 13.52 -9.23
C ALA A 26 -1.77 13.25 -7.78
N PRO A 27 -0.83 14.04 -7.24
CA PRO A 27 -0.31 13.85 -5.89
C PRO A 27 -1.39 13.69 -4.81
N ILE A 28 -2.45 14.51 -4.83
CA ILE A 28 -3.54 14.41 -3.85
C ILE A 28 -4.28 13.06 -3.88
N GLU A 29 -4.33 12.39 -5.04
CA GLU A 29 -4.94 11.06 -5.16
C GLU A 29 -3.99 9.97 -4.62
N PHE A 30 -2.67 10.17 -4.73
CA PHE A 30 -1.65 9.26 -4.19
C PHE A 30 -1.61 9.33 -2.67
N ASP A 31 -1.66 10.53 -2.10
CA ASP A 31 -1.64 10.79 -0.66
C ASP A 31 -2.86 10.18 0.07
N GLN A 32 -4.02 10.11 -0.61
CA GLN A 32 -5.20 9.40 -0.08
C GLN A 32 -4.96 7.90 0.07
N GLY A 33 -4.18 7.32 -0.85
CA GLY A 33 -3.67 5.97 -0.72
C GLY A 33 -3.22 5.37 -2.05
N ALA A 34 -2.17 4.55 -1.95
CA ALA A 34 -1.49 3.88 -3.05
C ALA A 34 -1.22 2.41 -2.66
N PHE A 35 -0.59 1.66 -3.57
CA PHE A 35 -0.17 0.30 -3.28
C PHE A 35 1.31 0.31 -2.83
N PRO A 36 1.76 -0.71 -2.07
CA PRO A 36 3.17 -0.97 -1.87
C PRO A 36 3.94 -1.03 -3.20
N PHE A 37 5.25 -0.78 -3.17
CA PHE A 37 6.13 -0.78 -4.36
C PHE A 37 5.71 0.20 -5.47
N THR A 38 4.96 1.25 -5.12
CA THR A 38 4.50 2.28 -6.07
C THR A 38 5.26 3.59 -5.90
N GLN A 39 5.71 4.18 -7.00
CA GLN A 39 6.24 5.54 -7.05
C GLN A 39 5.24 6.49 -7.73
N SER A 40 4.99 7.64 -7.10
CA SER A 40 4.17 8.71 -7.69
C SER A 40 4.97 9.44 -8.77
N LEU A 41 4.61 9.24 -10.04
CA LEU A 41 5.15 9.99 -11.19
C LEU A 41 3.97 10.53 -12.01
N PRO A 42 3.34 11.61 -11.53
CA PRO A 42 2.04 12.06 -12.00
C PRO A 42 2.07 12.48 -13.48
N LEU A 43 1.01 12.14 -14.22
CA LEU A 43 0.78 12.75 -15.54
C LEU A 43 0.44 14.23 -15.43
N MET A 44 -0.12 14.65 -14.29
CA MET A 44 -0.58 16.02 -14.06
C MET A 44 -0.50 16.40 -12.57
N SER A 45 -0.20 17.66 -12.30
CA SER A 45 -0.26 18.23 -10.95
C SER A 45 -1.71 18.32 -10.43
N ASP A 46 -1.90 18.63 -9.15
CA ASP A 46 -3.24 18.78 -8.58
C ASP A 46 -4.05 19.90 -9.22
N SER A 47 -3.41 21.04 -9.53
CA SER A 47 -4.04 22.17 -10.20
C SER A 47 -4.39 21.84 -11.66
N GLU A 48 -3.48 21.18 -12.38
CA GLU A 48 -3.74 20.70 -13.74
C GLU A 48 -4.90 19.69 -13.77
N ARG A 49 -4.94 18.77 -12.80
CA ARG A 49 -6.03 17.79 -12.65
C ARG A 49 -7.37 18.50 -12.44
N GLU A 50 -7.42 19.51 -11.59
CA GLU A 50 -8.63 20.28 -11.33
C GLU A 50 -9.13 21.01 -12.59
N LEU A 51 -8.23 21.68 -13.31
CA LEU A 51 -8.55 22.39 -14.56
C LEU A 51 -9.07 21.43 -15.64
N ILE A 52 -8.35 20.33 -15.88
CA ILE A 52 -8.71 19.33 -16.89
C ILE A 52 -10.02 18.64 -16.51
N GLY A 53 -10.21 18.28 -15.23
CA GLY A 53 -11.45 17.69 -14.73
C GLY A 53 -12.66 18.62 -14.91
N THR A 54 -12.47 19.91 -14.64
CA THR A 54 -13.50 20.94 -14.86
C THR A 54 -13.82 21.11 -16.34
N CYS A 55 -12.81 21.15 -17.20
CA CYS A 55 -12.99 21.20 -18.65
C CYS A 55 -13.74 19.97 -19.16
N TYR A 56 -13.37 18.77 -18.71
CA TYR A 56 -14.05 17.52 -19.09
C TYR A 56 -15.54 17.55 -18.73
N LYS A 57 -15.86 17.99 -17.51
CA LYS A 57 -17.26 18.08 -17.05
C LYS A 57 -18.09 19.08 -17.86
N ASN A 58 -17.51 20.23 -18.22
CA ASN A 58 -18.24 21.33 -18.83
C ASN A 58 -18.23 21.33 -20.36
N LYS A 59 -17.16 20.82 -20.98
CA LYS A 59 -16.88 20.92 -22.42
C LYS A 59 -16.63 19.58 -23.10
N GLY A 60 -16.64 18.48 -22.34
CA GLY A 60 -16.47 17.13 -22.87
C GLY A 60 -15.01 16.69 -23.05
N GLN A 61 -14.86 15.45 -23.50
CA GLN A 61 -13.58 14.74 -23.55
C GLN A 61 -12.55 15.39 -24.47
N GLU A 62 -12.95 15.74 -25.70
CA GLU A 62 -12.04 16.27 -26.71
C GLU A 62 -11.35 17.56 -26.23
N GLN A 63 -12.12 18.47 -25.62
CA GLN A 63 -11.58 19.73 -25.10
C GLN A 63 -10.73 19.56 -23.85
N ALA A 64 -11.02 18.54 -23.03
CA ALA A 64 -10.16 18.21 -21.91
C ALA A 64 -8.81 17.64 -22.35
N VAL A 65 -8.79 16.85 -23.43
CA VAL A 65 -7.55 16.31 -24.01
C VAL A 65 -6.73 17.43 -24.64
N ALA A 66 -7.36 18.33 -25.41
CA ALA A 66 -6.69 19.50 -25.98
C ALA A 66 -6.06 20.37 -24.88
N LEU A 67 -6.82 20.70 -23.84
CA LEU A 67 -6.30 21.44 -22.69
C LEU A 67 -5.15 20.68 -21.98
N GLY A 68 -5.25 19.36 -21.85
CA GLY A 68 -4.18 18.55 -21.28
C GLY A 68 -2.88 18.65 -22.08
N HIS A 69 -2.95 18.65 -23.41
CA HIS A 69 -1.78 18.87 -24.26
C HIS A 69 -1.22 20.29 -24.15
N GLU A 70 -2.07 21.30 -24.00
CA GLU A 70 -1.63 22.69 -23.80
C GLU A 70 -0.92 22.89 -22.46
N LEU A 71 -1.41 22.25 -21.39
CA LEU A 71 -0.83 22.34 -20.05
C LEU A 71 0.46 21.51 -19.92
N VAL A 72 0.55 20.39 -20.64
CA VAL A 72 1.66 19.42 -20.53
C VAL A 72 2.40 19.32 -21.87
N GLN A 73 3.19 20.35 -22.16
CA GLN A 73 3.99 20.48 -23.38
C GLN A 73 5.40 20.99 -23.09
N GLY A 74 6.26 20.98 -24.12
CA GLY A 74 7.63 21.49 -24.04
C GLY A 74 8.43 20.84 -22.92
N GLU A 75 9.09 21.68 -22.10
CA GLU A 75 9.95 21.25 -20.99
C GLU A 75 9.19 20.44 -19.93
N ILE A 76 7.93 20.77 -19.65
CA ILE A 76 7.12 20.04 -18.64
C ILE A 76 6.89 18.60 -19.09
N LYS A 77 6.51 18.42 -20.36
CA LYS A 77 6.33 17.08 -20.94
C LYS A 77 7.66 16.31 -20.93
N GLN A 78 8.76 16.97 -21.30
CA GLN A 78 10.08 16.34 -21.33
C GLN A 78 10.52 15.89 -19.94
N ALA A 79 10.38 16.73 -18.91
CA ALA A 79 10.74 16.37 -17.54
C ALA A 79 9.92 15.16 -17.01
N ARG A 80 8.60 15.12 -17.29
CA ARG A 80 7.77 13.96 -16.93
C ARG A 80 8.22 12.71 -17.65
N LEU A 81 8.50 12.80 -18.95
CA LEU A 81 8.99 11.69 -19.75
C LEU A 81 10.34 11.17 -19.23
N ASP A 82 11.28 12.05 -18.92
CA ASP A 82 12.61 11.69 -18.40
C ASP A 82 12.48 10.91 -17.08
N THR A 83 11.65 11.38 -16.16
CA THR A 83 11.40 10.68 -14.88
C THR A 83 10.75 9.30 -15.08
N TRP A 84 9.81 9.16 -16.02
CA TRP A 84 9.23 7.84 -16.33
C TRP A 84 10.27 6.90 -16.94
N LEU A 85 11.09 7.38 -17.88
CA LEU A 85 12.12 6.56 -18.54
C LEU A 85 13.22 6.14 -17.56
N GLU A 86 13.58 7.00 -16.61
CA GLU A 86 14.50 6.65 -15.53
C GLU A 86 13.93 5.53 -14.64
N PHE A 87 12.65 5.65 -14.24
CA PHE A 87 11.99 4.59 -13.49
C PHE A 87 11.98 3.26 -14.24
N ILE A 88 11.61 3.29 -15.52
CA ILE A 88 11.52 2.11 -16.39
C ILE A 88 12.88 1.43 -16.55
N LYS A 89 13.95 2.22 -16.70
CA LYS A 89 15.32 1.70 -16.78
C LYS A 89 15.69 0.91 -15.52
N ASN A 90 15.28 1.38 -14.34
CA ASN A 90 15.54 0.71 -13.08
C ASN A 90 14.54 -0.43 -12.78
N ASN A 91 13.36 -0.39 -13.39
CA ASN A 91 12.25 -1.31 -13.15
C ASN A 91 11.65 -1.83 -14.47
N PRO A 92 12.39 -2.63 -15.26
CA PRO A 92 11.95 -3.06 -16.59
C PRO A 92 10.70 -3.96 -16.57
N ASN A 93 10.47 -4.66 -15.45
CA ASN A 93 9.31 -5.53 -15.24
C ASN A 93 8.14 -4.85 -14.52
N GLY A 94 8.20 -3.52 -14.33
CA GLY A 94 7.14 -2.78 -13.67
C GLY A 94 5.94 -2.48 -14.58
N ALA A 95 5.00 -1.70 -14.06
CA ALA A 95 3.81 -1.27 -14.80
C ALA A 95 3.35 0.12 -14.36
N LEU A 96 2.47 0.75 -15.14
CA LEU A 96 1.86 2.04 -14.77
C LEU A 96 0.36 1.94 -14.61
N TYR A 97 -0.23 2.79 -13.77
CA TYR A 97 -1.68 2.92 -13.68
C TYR A 97 -2.10 4.36 -13.49
N CYS A 98 -3.37 4.64 -13.83
CA CYS A 98 -4.08 5.83 -13.39
C CYS A 98 -5.34 5.40 -12.63
N PHE A 99 -6.23 6.33 -12.27
CA PHE A 99 -7.39 6.01 -11.43
C PHE A 99 -8.30 4.90 -11.99
N ARG A 100 -8.60 4.90 -13.31
CA ARG A 100 -9.50 3.93 -13.96
C ARG A 100 -8.88 3.18 -15.15
N GLY A 101 -7.56 3.24 -15.33
CA GLY A 101 -6.90 2.64 -16.50
C GLY A 101 -7.42 3.21 -17.84
N GLY A 102 -7.74 4.51 -17.85
CA GLY A 102 -8.30 5.21 -19.01
C GLY A 102 -7.25 6.06 -19.73
N MET A 103 -7.70 7.22 -20.24
CA MET A 103 -6.87 8.11 -21.05
C MET A 103 -5.56 8.54 -20.38
N ARG A 104 -5.55 8.83 -19.08
CA ARG A 104 -4.33 9.26 -18.38
C ARG A 104 -3.19 8.25 -18.53
N SER A 105 -3.41 7.00 -18.09
CA SER A 105 -2.43 5.93 -18.27
C SER A 105 -2.13 5.62 -19.74
N GLN A 106 -3.12 5.76 -20.63
CA GLN A 106 -2.91 5.50 -22.06
C GLN A 106 -2.02 6.56 -22.71
N ILE A 107 -2.21 7.85 -22.39
CA ILE A 107 -1.39 8.96 -22.88
C ILE A 107 0.05 8.81 -22.37
N THR A 108 0.23 8.52 -21.07
CA THR A 108 1.55 8.26 -20.50
C THR A 108 2.24 7.10 -21.21
N GLN A 109 1.55 5.97 -21.37
CA GLN A 109 2.06 4.79 -22.07
C GLN A 109 2.45 5.10 -23.53
N GLN A 110 1.62 5.88 -24.23
CA GLN A 110 1.88 6.28 -25.61
C GLN A 110 3.11 7.19 -25.71
N TRP A 111 3.27 8.18 -24.83
CA TRP A 111 4.44 9.07 -24.84
C TRP A 111 5.73 8.32 -24.54
N ILE A 112 5.70 7.37 -23.60
CA ILE A 112 6.84 6.49 -23.33
C ILE A 112 7.20 5.70 -24.58
N TYR A 113 6.22 5.07 -25.22
CA TYR A 113 6.44 4.26 -26.42
C TYR A 113 6.98 5.09 -27.59
N GLU A 114 6.41 6.27 -27.85
CA GLU A 114 6.85 7.17 -28.92
C GLU A 114 8.29 7.66 -28.73
N ALA A 115 8.69 7.91 -27.48
CA ALA A 115 10.03 8.44 -27.18
C ALA A 115 11.12 7.36 -27.14
N SER A 116 10.78 6.12 -26.75
CA SER A 116 11.78 5.10 -26.42
C SER A 116 11.61 3.76 -27.16
N GLY A 117 10.46 3.54 -27.79
CA GLY A 117 10.07 2.23 -28.34
C GLY A 117 9.67 1.20 -27.29
N ILE A 118 9.66 1.55 -25.99
CA ILE A 118 9.34 0.62 -24.90
C ILE A 118 7.81 0.50 -24.74
N ASN A 119 7.29 -0.71 -24.92
CA ASN A 119 5.89 -1.03 -24.63
C ASN A 119 5.71 -1.34 -23.13
N TYR A 120 5.81 -0.30 -22.29
CA TYR A 120 5.67 -0.44 -20.84
C TYR A 120 4.21 -0.73 -20.47
N PRO A 121 3.90 -1.81 -19.72
CA PRO A 121 2.53 -2.24 -19.53
C PRO A 121 1.74 -1.30 -18.62
N ARG A 122 0.42 -1.19 -18.86
CA ARG A 122 -0.50 -0.48 -17.96
C ARG A 122 -1.51 -1.40 -17.29
N ILE A 123 -1.96 -1.05 -16.09
CA ILE A 123 -2.95 -1.84 -15.38
C ILE A 123 -4.35 -1.64 -15.98
N LYS A 124 -4.99 -2.73 -16.38
CA LYS A 124 -6.37 -2.72 -16.87
C LYS A 124 -7.33 -2.26 -15.77
N GLY A 125 -8.13 -1.23 -16.04
CA GLY A 125 -9.05 -0.65 -15.05
C GLY A 125 -8.38 0.17 -13.93
N GLY A 126 -7.04 0.22 -13.89
CA GLY A 126 -6.25 1.08 -13.01
C GLY A 126 -6.45 0.87 -11.51
N TYR A 127 -6.18 1.91 -10.73
CA TYR A 127 -6.29 1.90 -9.27
C TYR A 127 -7.64 1.37 -8.78
N LYS A 128 -8.76 1.80 -9.40
CA LYS A 128 -10.10 1.35 -9.00
C LYS A 128 -10.27 -0.17 -9.12
N ALA A 129 -9.76 -0.76 -10.21
CA ALA A 129 -9.85 -2.21 -10.41
C ALA A 129 -8.96 -2.98 -9.42
N LEU A 130 -7.72 -2.52 -9.22
CA LEU A 130 -6.82 -3.10 -8.22
C LEU A 130 -7.40 -3.03 -6.81
N ARG A 131 -7.92 -1.86 -6.40
CA ARG A 131 -8.51 -1.67 -5.08
C ARG A 131 -9.74 -2.56 -4.89
N ARG A 132 -10.60 -2.66 -5.89
CA ARG A 132 -11.76 -3.56 -5.82
C ARG A 132 -11.32 -5.02 -5.69
N PHE A 133 -10.34 -5.43 -6.49
CA PHE A 133 -9.75 -6.76 -6.43
C PHE A 133 -9.21 -7.08 -5.04
N LEU A 134 -8.43 -6.20 -4.41
CA LEU A 134 -7.89 -6.41 -3.07
C LEU A 134 -8.98 -6.55 -1.99
N ILE A 135 -10.05 -5.75 -2.09
CA ILE A 135 -11.21 -5.88 -1.18
C ILE A 135 -11.88 -7.25 -1.36
N ASP A 136 -12.13 -7.65 -2.60
CA ASP A 136 -12.80 -8.92 -2.91
C ASP A 136 -11.93 -10.14 -2.50
N GLU A 137 -10.62 -10.06 -2.72
CA GLU A 137 -9.67 -11.11 -2.31
C GLU A 137 -9.54 -11.22 -0.78
N THR A 138 -9.58 -10.10 -0.06
CA THR A 138 -9.59 -10.12 1.42
C THR A 138 -10.78 -10.94 1.92
N ASP A 139 -11.98 -10.69 1.41
CA ASP A 139 -13.17 -11.45 1.79
C ASP A 139 -13.08 -12.93 1.38
N ARG A 140 -12.64 -13.20 0.14
CA ARG A 140 -12.45 -14.58 -0.36
C ARG A 140 -11.48 -15.38 0.51
N ILE A 141 -10.32 -14.80 0.82
CA ILE A 141 -9.25 -15.48 1.58
C ILE A 141 -9.71 -15.72 3.02
N MET A 142 -10.29 -14.71 3.68
CA MET A 142 -10.82 -14.87 5.05
C MET A 142 -11.96 -15.89 5.15
N ASN A 143 -12.65 -16.20 4.05
CA ASN A 143 -13.65 -17.27 3.98
C ASN A 143 -13.05 -18.66 3.71
N THR A 144 -11.78 -18.74 3.31
CA THR A 144 -11.10 -20.00 2.94
C THR A 144 -10.12 -20.46 4.02
N ILE A 145 -9.42 -19.52 4.65
CA ILE A 145 -8.43 -19.80 5.70
C ILE A 145 -9.09 -19.96 7.06
N THR A 146 -8.39 -20.63 7.98
CA THR A 146 -8.76 -20.74 9.39
C THR A 146 -7.88 -19.79 10.21
N PRO A 147 -8.42 -18.71 10.78
CA PRO A 147 -7.63 -17.81 11.61
C PRO A 147 -7.32 -18.47 12.97
N ILE A 148 -6.13 -18.20 13.50
CA ILE A 148 -5.74 -18.46 14.89
C ILE A 148 -5.32 -17.12 15.47
N VAL A 149 -5.82 -16.77 16.66
CA VAL A 149 -5.49 -15.49 17.30
C VAL A 149 -4.51 -15.74 18.44
N ILE A 150 -3.45 -14.93 18.49
CA ILE A 150 -2.48 -14.92 19.60
C ILE A 150 -2.78 -13.73 20.51
N GLY A 151 -3.24 -14.04 21.72
CA GLY A 151 -3.52 -13.07 22.77
C GLY A 151 -2.56 -13.19 23.95
N GLY A 152 -2.68 -12.26 24.90
CA GLY A 152 -1.82 -12.23 26.08
C GLY A 152 -1.53 -10.82 26.56
N GLN A 153 -1.11 -10.71 27.83
CA GLN A 153 -0.85 -9.42 28.49
C GLN A 153 0.29 -8.65 27.81
N THR A 154 0.30 -7.32 27.92
CA THR A 154 1.44 -6.51 27.44
C THR A 154 2.75 -7.01 28.06
N GLY A 155 3.78 -7.11 27.21
CA GLY A 155 5.09 -7.61 27.58
C GLY A 155 5.24 -9.14 27.55
N CYS A 156 4.20 -9.94 27.26
CA CYS A 156 4.36 -11.41 27.25
C CYS A 156 5.13 -11.97 26.02
N GLY A 157 5.69 -11.10 25.17
CA GLY A 157 6.49 -11.52 24.02
C GLY A 157 5.66 -11.95 22.80
N LYS A 158 4.42 -11.46 22.63
CA LYS A 158 3.58 -11.77 21.45
C LYS A 158 4.30 -11.48 20.14
N THR A 159 4.79 -10.25 19.98
CA THR A 159 5.55 -9.82 18.80
C THR A 159 6.77 -10.71 18.58
N LEU A 160 7.52 -11.03 19.64
CA LEU A 160 8.68 -11.92 19.56
C LEU A 160 8.33 -13.33 19.08
N LEU A 161 7.16 -13.87 19.46
CA LEU A 161 6.69 -15.15 18.95
C LEU A 161 6.23 -15.03 17.49
N LEU A 162 5.46 -13.99 17.16
CA LEU A 162 4.94 -13.74 15.82
C LEU A 162 6.07 -13.64 14.78
N ASP A 163 7.20 -13.03 15.15
CA ASP A 163 8.41 -12.93 14.32
C ASP A 163 9.03 -14.30 13.97
N THR A 164 8.77 -15.34 14.76
CA THR A 164 9.27 -16.70 14.50
C THR A 164 8.36 -17.50 13.56
N LEU A 165 7.12 -17.03 13.35
CA LEU A 165 6.10 -17.72 12.59
C LEU A 165 6.02 -17.14 11.17
N LYS A 166 6.06 -18.00 10.16
CA LYS A 166 5.97 -17.58 8.75
C LYS A 166 4.54 -17.26 8.32
N ASP A 167 3.56 -17.91 8.95
CA ASP A 167 2.16 -17.90 8.54
C ASP A 167 1.36 -16.86 9.35
N THR A 168 1.96 -15.69 9.56
CA THR A 168 1.44 -14.61 10.40
C THR A 168 1.00 -13.42 9.56
N ILE A 169 -0.12 -12.81 9.97
CA ILE A 169 -0.55 -11.48 9.55
C ILE A 169 -0.31 -10.52 10.71
N ASP A 170 0.75 -9.71 10.58
CA ASP A 170 1.17 -8.70 11.54
C ASP A 170 0.35 -7.41 11.32
N LEU A 171 -0.77 -7.30 12.03
CA LEU A 171 -1.70 -6.18 11.93
C LEU A 171 -1.09 -4.90 12.52
N GLU A 172 -0.35 -5.01 13.63
CA GLU A 172 0.39 -3.92 14.27
C GLU A 172 1.44 -3.33 13.33
N GLY A 173 2.27 -4.18 12.73
CA GLY A 173 3.29 -3.78 11.75
C GLY A 173 2.69 -3.16 10.49
N LEU A 174 1.60 -3.74 9.96
CA LEU A 174 0.86 -3.17 8.83
C LEU A 174 0.25 -1.79 9.16
N ALA A 175 -0.18 -1.59 10.41
CA ALA A 175 -0.71 -0.32 10.90
C ALA A 175 0.37 0.66 11.36
N ASN A 176 1.66 0.29 11.29
CA ASN A 176 2.78 1.01 11.90
C ASN A 176 2.44 1.48 13.33
N HIS A 177 1.95 0.54 14.13
CA HIS A 177 1.48 0.75 15.49
C HIS A 177 2.15 -0.24 16.42
N ARG A 178 2.23 0.08 17.70
CA ARG A 178 2.58 -0.90 18.73
C ARG A 178 1.32 -1.15 19.54
N GLY A 179 0.65 -2.27 19.27
CA GLY A 179 -0.57 -2.65 19.97
C GLY A 179 -0.35 -2.67 21.48
N SER A 180 -1.44 -2.43 22.21
CA SER A 180 -1.49 -2.12 23.64
C SER A 180 -1.06 -0.70 24.06
N ALA A 181 -0.73 -0.52 25.35
CA ALA A 181 -0.81 0.71 26.14
C ALA A 181 -0.02 1.94 25.63
N PHE A 182 0.88 1.78 24.66
CA PHE A 182 1.81 2.82 24.20
C PHE A 182 1.81 3.05 22.68
N GLY A 183 0.74 2.64 22.00
CA GLY A 183 0.34 2.78 20.58
C GLY A 183 1.26 3.38 19.51
N ASN A 184 1.86 4.54 19.74
CA ASN A 184 2.54 5.29 18.69
C ASN A 184 3.95 4.76 18.41
N THR A 185 4.31 4.76 17.13
CA THR A 185 5.68 4.55 16.66
C THR A 185 6.32 5.91 16.32
N THR A 186 7.58 5.88 15.91
CA THR A 186 8.35 7.05 15.52
C THR A 186 7.91 7.63 14.16
N THR A 187 7.21 6.84 13.34
CA THR A 187 6.58 7.29 12.08
C THR A 187 5.05 7.30 12.18
N PRO A 188 4.34 8.10 11.38
CA PRO A 188 2.87 8.12 11.41
C PRO A 188 2.27 6.78 10.94
N GLN A 189 1.07 6.46 11.43
CA GLN A 189 0.28 5.36 10.88
C GLN A 189 -0.07 5.60 9.40
N PRO A 190 -0.25 4.53 8.60
CA PRO A 190 -0.68 4.66 7.23
C PRO A 190 -2.12 5.20 7.15
N THR A 191 -2.52 5.68 5.98
CA THR A 191 -3.93 5.94 5.71
C THR A 191 -4.73 4.64 5.77
N GLN A 192 -6.03 4.73 6.07
CA GLN A 192 -6.95 3.58 6.05
C GLN A 192 -6.84 2.76 4.75
N ILE A 193 -6.71 3.46 3.62
CA ILE A 193 -6.59 2.80 2.31
C ILE A 193 -5.28 2.00 2.21
N ASN A 194 -4.17 2.60 2.63
CA ASN A 194 -2.86 1.94 2.58
C ASN A 194 -2.81 0.72 3.49
N PHE A 195 -3.35 0.82 4.70
CA PHE A 195 -3.48 -0.32 5.62
C PHE A 195 -4.27 -1.47 4.97
N GLU A 196 -5.48 -1.19 4.48
CA GLU A 196 -6.31 -2.21 3.84
C GLU A 196 -5.65 -2.81 2.58
N ASN A 197 -4.91 -2.00 1.81
CA ASN A 197 -4.17 -2.50 0.63
C ASN A 197 -3.07 -3.46 1.05
N ALA A 198 -2.25 -3.08 2.03
CA ALA A 198 -1.14 -3.88 2.51
C ALA A 198 -1.62 -5.18 3.16
N LEU A 199 -2.69 -5.12 3.96
CA LEU A 199 -3.33 -6.29 4.55
C LEU A 199 -3.83 -7.29 3.49
N ALA A 200 -4.54 -6.79 2.47
CA ALA A 200 -5.03 -7.64 1.38
C ALA A 200 -3.87 -8.32 0.62
N ILE A 201 -2.78 -7.59 0.37
CA ILE A 201 -1.60 -8.12 -0.33
C ILE A 201 -0.91 -9.21 0.51
N GLU A 202 -0.74 -8.98 1.82
CA GLU A 202 -0.18 -9.99 2.73
C GLU A 202 -1.03 -11.25 2.78
N LEU A 203 -2.36 -11.12 2.83
CA LEU A 203 -3.28 -12.24 2.73
C LEU A 203 -3.12 -13.00 1.40
N ILE A 204 -3.03 -12.29 0.27
CA ILE A 204 -2.81 -12.90 -1.05
C ILE A 204 -1.50 -13.69 -1.09
N LYS A 205 -0.42 -13.14 -0.52
CA LYS A 205 0.89 -13.83 -0.48
C LYS A 205 0.85 -15.10 0.37
N LYS A 206 0.04 -15.12 1.43
CA LYS A 206 -0.06 -16.24 2.37
C LYS A 206 -1.29 -17.15 2.15
N GLN A 207 -2.08 -16.91 1.11
CA GLN A 207 -3.35 -17.61 0.86
C GLN A 207 -3.24 -19.14 0.69
N ALA A 208 -2.05 -19.66 0.42
CA ALA A 208 -1.80 -21.10 0.34
C ALA A 208 -1.78 -21.78 1.72
N CYS A 209 -1.62 -21.01 2.80
CA CYS A 209 -1.62 -21.52 4.17
C CYS A 209 -3.07 -21.71 4.63
N SER A 210 -3.41 -22.91 5.08
CA SER A 210 -4.76 -23.19 5.59
C SER A 210 -5.05 -22.50 6.92
N HIS A 211 -4.01 -22.24 7.72
CA HIS A 211 -4.10 -21.52 8.98
C HIS A 211 -3.25 -20.25 8.89
N LEU A 212 -3.80 -19.14 9.34
CA LEU A 212 -3.06 -17.89 9.47
C LEU A 212 -3.20 -17.37 10.90
N VAL A 213 -2.07 -16.95 11.45
CA VAL A 213 -1.97 -16.41 12.79
C VAL A 213 -2.18 -14.89 12.75
N PHE A 214 -3.01 -14.38 13.65
CA PHE A 214 -3.31 -12.95 13.78
C PHE A 214 -3.05 -12.50 15.22
N GLU A 215 -2.78 -11.22 15.38
CA GLU A 215 -2.75 -10.55 16.68
C GLU A 215 -4.17 -10.40 17.25
N ASP A 216 -4.29 -10.49 18.58
CA ASP A 216 -5.51 -10.21 19.33
C ASP A 216 -5.78 -8.71 19.39
N GLU A 217 -6.32 -8.18 18.29
CA GLU A 217 -6.69 -6.78 18.14
C GLU A 217 -8.20 -6.58 18.12
N GLY A 218 -8.64 -5.39 18.53
CA GLY A 218 -10.04 -5.01 18.56
C GLY A 218 -10.63 -4.77 17.16
N SER A 219 -11.55 -3.81 17.04
CA SER A 219 -12.02 -3.38 15.70
C SER A 219 -10.98 -2.57 14.92
N ASN A 220 -9.95 -2.09 15.62
CA ASN A 220 -9.00 -1.10 15.13
C ASN A 220 -7.61 -1.39 15.67
N VAL A 221 -6.59 -0.98 14.93
CA VAL A 221 -5.21 -0.85 15.40
C VAL A 221 -4.84 0.64 15.41
N GLY A 222 -4.91 1.27 16.57
CA GLY A 222 -4.82 2.73 16.68
C GLY A 222 -5.96 3.42 15.91
N THR A 223 -5.61 4.22 14.90
CA THR A 223 -6.58 4.98 14.09
C THR A 223 -7.11 4.23 12.87
N VAL A 224 -6.48 3.13 12.46
CA VAL A 224 -6.92 2.34 11.31
C VAL A 224 -7.90 1.24 11.73
N HIS A 225 -8.95 1.05 10.94
CA HIS A 225 -9.97 0.04 11.15
C HIS A 225 -9.59 -1.27 10.45
N ILE A 226 -9.79 -2.39 11.14
CA ILE A 226 -9.64 -3.73 10.56
C ILE A 226 -10.87 -4.03 9.69
N PRO A 227 -10.72 -4.55 8.46
CA PRO A 227 -11.86 -4.94 7.62
C PRO A 227 -12.83 -5.86 8.36
N GLN A 228 -14.12 -5.61 8.20
CA GLN A 228 -15.16 -6.33 8.94
C GLN A 228 -15.10 -7.86 8.74
N CYS A 229 -14.77 -8.32 7.53
CA CYS A 229 -14.60 -9.75 7.24
C CYS A 229 -13.44 -10.37 8.03
N VAL A 230 -12.33 -9.63 8.22
CA VAL A 230 -11.19 -10.05 9.03
C VAL A 230 -11.61 -10.08 10.50
N GLN A 231 -12.15 -8.97 11.01
CA GLN A 231 -12.58 -8.85 12.41
C GLN A 231 -13.58 -9.95 12.81
N HIS A 232 -14.59 -10.20 11.97
CA HIS A 232 -15.62 -11.19 12.26
C HIS A 232 -15.03 -12.60 12.39
N LYS A 233 -14.07 -12.94 11.52
CA LYS A 233 -13.40 -14.23 11.50
C LYS A 233 -12.40 -14.39 12.64
N THR A 234 -11.61 -13.35 12.95
CA THR A 234 -10.65 -13.41 14.06
C THR A 234 -11.34 -13.44 15.43
N THR A 235 -12.47 -12.75 15.61
CA THR A 235 -13.24 -12.79 16.87
C THR A 235 -13.78 -14.19 17.21
N GLN A 236 -13.97 -15.05 16.20
CA GLN A 236 -14.46 -16.43 16.36
C GLN A 236 -13.33 -17.46 16.30
N ALA A 237 -12.09 -17.02 16.11
CA ALA A 237 -10.93 -17.88 15.96
C ALA A 237 -10.57 -18.60 17.27
N GLU A 238 -9.79 -19.66 17.16
CA GLU A 238 -9.14 -20.24 18.34
C GLU A 238 -8.13 -19.24 18.92
N LEU A 239 -8.22 -19.01 20.23
CA LEU A 239 -7.33 -18.12 20.97
C LEU A 239 -6.20 -18.91 21.62
N VAL A 240 -4.97 -18.60 21.23
CA VAL A 240 -3.75 -19.05 21.91
C VAL A 240 -3.32 -17.95 22.86
N LEU A 241 -3.47 -18.19 24.17
CA LEU A 241 -3.08 -17.24 25.21
C LEU A 241 -1.62 -17.45 25.60
N LEU A 242 -0.79 -16.43 25.39
CA LEU A 242 0.58 -16.40 25.87
C LEU A 242 0.61 -15.92 27.33
N GLU A 243 1.29 -16.70 28.16
CA GLU A 243 1.55 -16.38 29.55
C GLU A 243 3.05 -16.19 29.75
N ALA A 244 3.40 -15.21 30.58
CA ALA A 244 4.77 -14.90 30.96
C ALA A 244 4.76 -14.38 32.40
N SER A 245 5.85 -14.61 33.14
CA SER A 245 6.01 -14.07 34.48
C SER A 245 6.06 -12.54 34.47
N VAL A 246 5.88 -11.92 35.63
CA VAL A 246 6.01 -10.45 35.74
C VAL A 246 7.42 -10.01 35.36
N GLU A 247 8.44 -10.77 35.76
CA GLU A 247 9.84 -10.50 35.47
C GLU A 247 10.14 -10.55 33.97
N GLU A 248 9.63 -11.56 33.26
CA GLU A 248 9.76 -11.69 31.81
C GLU A 248 9.09 -10.53 31.10
N ARG A 249 7.88 -10.17 31.53
CA ARG A 249 7.11 -9.07 30.95
C ARG A 249 7.78 -7.72 31.16
N LEU A 250 8.37 -7.48 32.32
CA LEU A 250 9.12 -6.26 32.60
C LEU A 250 10.32 -6.12 31.67
N LYS A 251 11.06 -7.22 31.46
CA LYS A 251 12.20 -7.24 30.54
C LYS A 251 11.78 -6.91 29.11
N VAL A 252 10.79 -7.65 28.58
CA VAL A 252 10.30 -7.44 27.21
C VAL A 252 9.73 -6.02 27.04
N SER A 253 9.00 -5.51 28.03
CA SER A 253 8.44 -4.15 27.96
C SER A 253 9.54 -3.08 28.01
N MET A 254 10.59 -3.26 28.82
CA MET A 254 11.74 -2.35 28.87
C MET A 254 12.47 -2.33 27.52
N ASP A 255 12.73 -3.50 26.95
CA ASP A 255 13.40 -3.62 25.66
C ASP A 255 12.56 -2.94 24.57
N ALA A 256 11.27 -3.29 24.47
CA ALA A 256 10.38 -2.77 23.45
C ALA A 256 10.15 -1.25 23.57
N TYR A 257 9.68 -0.77 24.73
CA TYR A 257 9.15 0.59 24.85
C TYR A 257 10.17 1.63 25.33
N VAL A 258 11.34 1.22 25.81
CA VAL A 258 12.37 2.17 26.28
C VAL A 258 13.63 2.06 25.46
N ILE A 259 14.23 0.87 25.40
CA ILE A 259 15.55 0.71 24.76
C ILE A 259 15.42 0.84 23.24
N ASN A 260 14.50 0.09 22.63
CA ASN A 260 14.31 0.10 21.18
C ASN A 260 13.72 1.43 20.71
N MET A 261 12.69 1.97 21.38
CA MET A 261 12.12 3.28 21.00
C MET A 261 13.15 4.40 21.04
N ARG A 262 13.97 4.45 22.10
CA ARG A 262 15.06 5.43 22.17
C ARG A 262 16.01 5.29 20.98
N GLN A 263 16.38 4.06 20.63
CA GLN A 263 17.26 3.83 19.48
C GLN A 263 16.59 4.26 18.16
N ASP A 264 15.30 3.98 18.00
CA ASP A 264 14.51 4.37 16.82
C ASP A 264 14.46 5.90 16.69
N PHE A 265 14.17 6.62 17.78
CA PHE A 265 14.14 8.09 17.77
C PHE A 265 15.52 8.70 17.51
N ILE A 266 16.60 8.19 18.12
CA ILE A 266 17.98 8.65 17.84
C ILE A 266 18.36 8.40 16.37
N THR A 267 17.90 7.30 15.79
CA THR A 267 18.17 6.99 14.38
C THR A 267 17.46 7.96 13.45
N GLN A 268 16.26 8.44 13.82
CA GLN A 268 15.52 9.43 13.03
C GLN A 268 16.01 10.86 13.22
N ASP A 269 16.28 11.26 14.45
CA ASP A 269 16.86 12.54 14.81
C ASP A 269 18.10 12.33 15.69
N PRO A 270 19.31 12.28 15.10
CA PRO A 270 20.55 12.09 15.85
C PRO A 270 20.86 13.22 16.84
N VAL A 271 20.17 14.37 16.73
CA VAL A 271 20.42 15.56 17.55
C VAL A 271 19.43 15.66 18.72
N ASN A 272 18.12 15.49 18.48
CA ASN A 272 17.08 15.64 19.51
C ASN A 272 16.26 14.36 19.73
N GLY A 273 16.60 13.23 19.12
CA GLY A 273 15.83 11.99 19.26
C GLY A 273 15.80 11.41 20.68
N PHE A 274 16.58 11.93 21.62
CA PHE A 274 16.43 11.56 23.03
C PHE A 274 15.31 12.33 23.75
N ASP A 275 14.96 13.51 23.25
CA ASP A 275 13.99 14.43 23.88
C ASP A 275 12.55 14.22 23.36
N ASN A 276 12.38 13.36 22.34
CA ASN A 276 11.09 12.94 21.76
C ASN A 276 10.68 11.55 22.28
#